data_AF-A0A6C0KAC4-F1
#
_entry.id   AF-A0A6C0KAC4-F1
#
_cell.length_a   1.000
_cell.length_b   1.000
_cell.length_c   1.000
_cell.angle_alpha   90.00
_cell.angle_beta   90.00
_cell.angle_gamma   90.00
#
_symmetry.space_group_name_H-M   'P 1'
#
loop_
_entity.id
_entity.type
_entity.pdbx_description
1 polymer ?
#
loop_
_entity_poly.entity_id
_entity_poly.type
_entity_poly.pdbx_seq_one_letter_code
_entity_poly.pdbx_strand_id
1 'polypeptide(L)'
;MDKYDKLLDENAELRTMVDGLNEKMDTMIKMLKANHRQELRRVKKNRPADAPKRHVSSYIHYSNIVRAAIKEENPDADMKDMSKLIGSSWRALGDQEKKKYNDIAADDKNRYNVEMDAYDKAQGEV
;
A
#
# COMPACT_ATOMS: atom_id res chain seq x y z
N MET A 1 -2.88 -37.77 44.14
CA MET A 1 -2.61 -36.58 43.32
C MET A 1 -3.11 -35.38 44.09
N ASP A 2 -2.17 -34.60 44.59
CA ASP A 2 -2.48 -33.41 45.38
C ASP A 2 -3.18 -32.38 44.50
N LYS A 3 -4.09 -31.62 45.12
CA LYS A 3 -4.92 -30.59 44.48
C LYS A 3 -4.09 -29.59 43.66
N TYR A 4 -2.85 -29.34 44.07
CA TYR A 4 -1.93 -28.41 43.42
C TYR A 4 -1.35 -28.93 42.10
N ASP A 5 -1.06 -30.24 41.98
CA ASP A 5 -0.53 -30.82 40.74
C ASP A 5 -1.57 -30.74 39.61
N LYS A 6 -2.84 -31.05 39.92
CA LYS A 6 -3.95 -30.93 38.97
C LYS A 6 -4.16 -29.49 38.48
N LEU A 7 -4.00 -28.50 39.37
CA LEU A 7 -4.12 -27.09 39.03
C LEU A 7 -2.94 -26.60 38.17
N LEU A 8 -1.75 -27.16 38.35
CA LEU A 8 -0.57 -26.81 37.55
C LEU A 8 -0.70 -27.35 36.12
N ASP A 9 -1.16 -28.60 35.98
CA ASP A 9 -1.42 -29.23 34.68
C ASP A 9 -2.55 -28.51 33.92
N GLU A 10 -3.67 -28.19 34.59
CA GLU A 10 -4.78 -27.42 33.99
C GLU A 10 -4.34 -26.02 33.53
N ASN A 11 -3.47 -25.33 34.29
CA ASN A 11 -2.90 -24.05 33.86
C ASN A 11 -1.96 -24.19 32.66
N ALA A 12 -1.24 -25.30 32.54
CA ALA A 12 -0.40 -25.58 31.38
C ALA A 12 -1.26 -25.89 30.14
N GLU A 13 -2.31 -26.71 30.29
CA GLU A 13 -3.29 -27.00 29.25
C GLU A 13 -3.98 -25.72 28.76
N LEU A 14 -4.44 -24.86 29.67
CA LEU A 14 -5.05 -23.57 29.32
C LEU A 14 -4.09 -22.66 28.55
N ARG A 15 -2.80 -22.61 28.93
CA ARG A 15 -1.78 -21.84 28.20
C ARG A 15 -1.60 -22.35 26.77
N THR A 16 -1.42 -23.66 26.61
CA THR A 16 -1.29 -24.26 25.27
C THR A 16 -2.53 -24.03 24.40
N MET A 17 -3.72 -24.03 25.01
CA MET A 17 -4.97 -23.69 24.31
C MET A 17 -4.99 -22.23 23.85
N VAL A 18 -4.60 -21.29 24.71
CA VAL A 18 -4.53 -19.85 24.38
C VAL A 18 -3.50 -19.60 23.28
N ASP A 19 -2.33 -20.24 23.34
CA ASP A 19 -1.31 -20.15 22.29
C ASP A 19 -1.86 -20.67 20.95
N GLY A 20 -2.55 -21.81 20.95
CA GLY A 20 -3.21 -22.34 19.77
C GLY A 20 -4.33 -21.44 19.22
N LEU A 21 -5.03 -20.70 20.08
CA LEU A 21 -6.00 -19.68 19.66
C LEU A 21 -5.31 -18.46 19.04
N ASN A 22 -4.19 -18.01 19.59
CA ASN A 22 -3.39 -16.90 19.04
C ASN A 22 -2.81 -17.25 17.67
N GLU A 23 -2.29 -18.48 17.49
CA GLU A 23 -1.82 -18.95 16.18
C GLU A 23 -2.94 -19.02 15.13
N LYS A 24 -4.13 -19.50 15.54
CA LYS A 24 -5.33 -19.48 14.69
C LYS A 24 -5.73 -18.05 14.33
N MET A 25 -5.68 -17.12 15.29
CA MET A 25 -5.98 -15.70 15.06
C MET A 25 -4.98 -15.08 14.08
N ASP A 26 -3.69 -15.32 14.24
CA ASP A 26 -2.65 -14.85 13.31
C ASP A 26 -2.85 -15.39 11.90
N THR A 27 -3.23 -16.66 11.80
CA THR A 27 -3.56 -17.30 10.53
C THR A 27 -4.79 -16.66 9.89
N MET A 28 -5.84 -16.40 10.68
CA MET A 28 -7.03 -15.69 10.22
C MET A 28 -6.70 -14.28 9.74
N ILE A 29 -5.90 -13.52 10.48
CA ILE A 29 -5.44 -12.18 10.08
C ILE A 29 -4.66 -12.24 8.76
N LYS A 30 -3.76 -13.23 8.59
CA LYS A 30 -3.02 -13.43 7.34
C LYS A 30 -3.95 -13.71 6.17
N MET A 31 -4.96 -14.57 6.37
CA MET A 31 -5.97 -14.89 5.35
C MET A 31 -6.84 -13.67 4.99
N LEU A 32 -7.32 -12.92 5.99
CA LEU A 32 -8.09 -11.70 5.78
C LEU A 32 -7.29 -10.65 4.98
N LYS A 33 -6.01 -10.45 5.32
CA LYS A 33 -5.11 -9.57 4.56
C LYS A 33 -4.88 -10.06 3.14
N ALA A 34 -4.76 -11.37 2.92
CA ALA A 34 -4.59 -11.95 1.59
C ALA A 34 -5.85 -11.78 0.73
N ASN A 35 -7.03 -12.05 1.30
CA ASN A 35 -8.31 -11.86 0.63
C ASN A 35 -8.51 -10.38 0.24
N HIS A 36 -8.26 -9.45 1.17
CA HIS A 36 -8.33 -8.03 0.88
C HIS A 36 -7.40 -7.61 -0.28
N ARG A 37 -6.16 -8.11 -0.30
CA ARG A 37 -5.24 -7.88 -1.45
C ARG A 37 -5.77 -8.46 -2.76
N GLN A 38 -6.42 -9.62 -2.72
CA GLN A 38 -7.02 -10.25 -3.90
C GLN A 38 -8.19 -9.41 -4.44
N GLU A 39 -9.06 -8.92 -3.56
CA GLU A 39 -10.17 -8.05 -3.94
C GLU A 39 -9.68 -6.74 -4.57
N LEU A 40 -8.68 -6.08 -3.98
CA LEU A 40 -8.07 -4.88 -4.58
C LEU A 40 -7.49 -5.15 -5.98
N ARG A 41 -6.89 -6.33 -6.21
CA ARG A 41 -6.40 -6.74 -7.53
C ARG A 41 -7.54 -6.98 -8.52
N ARG A 42 -8.64 -7.61 -8.08
CA ARG A 42 -9.84 -7.83 -8.91
C ARG A 42 -10.47 -6.51 -9.32
N VAL A 43 -10.66 -5.57 -8.38
CA VAL A 43 -11.17 -4.22 -8.65
C VAL A 43 -10.30 -3.49 -9.65
N LYS A 44 -8.96 -3.59 -9.54
CA LYS A 44 -8.04 -2.98 -10.50
C LYS A 44 -8.11 -3.63 -11.88
N LYS A 45 -8.22 -4.96 -11.95
CA LYS A 45 -8.28 -5.72 -13.21
C LYS A 45 -9.59 -5.47 -13.96
N ASN A 46 -10.70 -5.35 -13.24
CA ASN A 46 -12.03 -5.16 -13.82
C ASN A 46 -12.36 -3.69 -14.12
N ARG A 47 -11.37 -2.80 -14.01
CA ARG A 47 -11.56 -1.40 -14.32
C ARG A 47 -11.72 -1.22 -15.85
N PRO A 48 -12.75 -0.50 -16.32
CA PRO A 48 -12.89 -0.20 -17.74
C PRO A 48 -11.66 0.53 -18.30
N ALA A 49 -11.32 0.25 -19.56
CA ALA A 49 -10.12 0.79 -20.20
C ALA A 49 -10.25 2.29 -20.50
N ASP A 50 -11.48 2.75 -20.69
CA ASP A 50 -11.91 4.13 -20.91
C ASP A 50 -12.06 4.94 -19.61
N ALA A 51 -12.04 4.28 -18.44
CA ALA A 51 -12.12 4.97 -17.16
C ALA A 51 -10.86 5.84 -16.90
N PRO A 52 -11.03 7.08 -16.41
CA PRO A 52 -9.93 8.03 -16.14
C PRO A 52 -8.79 7.45 -15.31
N LYS A 53 -7.53 7.72 -15.64
CA LYS A 53 -6.40 7.16 -14.88
C LYS A 53 -6.35 7.72 -13.46
N ARG A 54 -6.25 6.84 -12.46
CA ARG A 54 -6.15 7.20 -11.03
C ARG A 54 -5.05 8.23 -10.81
N HIS A 55 -5.34 9.21 -9.94
CA HIS A 55 -4.34 10.11 -9.42
C HIS A 55 -3.22 9.35 -8.70
N VAL A 56 -2.03 9.93 -8.67
CA VAL A 56 -0.85 9.37 -8.02
C VAL A 56 -0.38 10.26 -6.87
N SER A 57 0.39 9.69 -5.94
CA SER A 57 0.87 10.42 -4.77
C SER A 57 2.04 11.34 -5.10
N SER A 58 2.33 12.29 -4.20
CA SER A 58 3.47 13.21 -4.32
C SER A 58 4.81 12.49 -4.51
N TYR A 59 5.01 11.39 -3.79
CA TYR A 59 6.18 10.53 -3.97
C TYR A 59 6.30 9.96 -5.39
N ILE A 60 5.19 9.57 -6.03
CA ILE A 60 5.22 9.03 -7.39
C ILE A 60 5.54 10.14 -8.40
N HIS A 61 4.97 11.33 -8.22
CA HIS A 61 5.37 12.49 -9.02
C HIS A 61 6.87 12.79 -8.88
N TYR A 62 7.36 12.84 -7.64
CA TYR A 62 8.79 12.99 -7.36
C TYR A 62 9.62 11.92 -8.07
N SER A 63 9.30 10.64 -7.84
CA SER A 63 10.01 9.50 -8.42
C SER A 63 10.08 9.59 -9.94
N ASN A 64 9.01 9.99 -10.61
CA ASN A 64 8.99 10.11 -12.05
C ASN A 64 9.91 11.23 -12.55
N ILE A 65 9.99 12.35 -11.83
CA ILE A 65 10.84 13.49 -12.18
C ILE A 65 12.32 13.16 -11.97
N VAL A 66 12.69 12.60 -10.83
CA VAL A 66 14.11 12.39 -10.48
C VAL A 66 14.70 11.09 -11.03
N ARG A 67 13.86 10.13 -11.45
CA ARG A 67 14.35 8.82 -11.92
C ARG A 67 15.30 8.94 -13.10
N ALA A 68 15.07 9.87 -14.03
CA ALA A 68 15.94 10.08 -15.17
C ALA A 68 17.32 10.58 -14.71
N ALA A 69 17.37 11.63 -13.89
CA ALA A 69 18.61 12.19 -13.36
C ALA A 69 19.41 11.16 -12.56
N ILE A 70 18.77 10.43 -11.64
CA ILE A 70 19.45 9.40 -10.83
C ILE A 70 19.97 8.25 -11.74
N LYS A 71 19.28 7.94 -12.85
CA LYS A 71 19.72 6.89 -13.79
C LYS A 71 20.91 7.36 -14.61
N GLU A 72 20.98 8.63 -14.97
CA GLU A 72 22.14 9.21 -15.64
C GLU A 72 23.37 9.18 -14.74
N GLU A 73 23.20 9.47 -13.44
CA GLU A 73 24.28 9.36 -12.45
C GLU A 73 24.65 7.90 -12.11
N ASN A 74 23.71 6.98 -12.28
CA ASN A 74 23.86 5.55 -11.93
C ASN A 74 23.42 4.66 -13.10
N PRO A 75 24.13 4.67 -14.24
CA PRO A 75 23.69 3.97 -15.45
C PRO A 75 23.63 2.45 -15.29
N ASP A 76 24.46 1.89 -14.39
CA ASP A 76 24.53 0.45 -14.10
C ASP A 76 23.56 0.00 -12.99
N ALA A 77 22.86 0.93 -12.35
CA ALA A 77 21.94 0.59 -11.27
C ALA A 77 20.66 -0.09 -11.81
N ASP A 78 20.34 -1.26 -11.25
CA ASP A 78 19.09 -1.94 -11.55
C ASP A 78 17.88 -1.16 -10.97
N MET A 79 16.69 -1.43 -11.49
CA MET A 79 15.43 -0.81 -11.05
C MET A 79 15.22 -0.90 -9.53
N LYS A 80 15.67 -1.98 -8.89
CA LYS A 80 15.59 -2.14 -7.43
C LYS A 80 16.46 -1.13 -6.70
N ASP A 81 17.69 -0.92 -7.17
CA ASP A 81 18.63 0.00 -6.53
C ASP A 81 18.25 1.45 -6.82
N MET A 82 17.81 1.74 -8.04
CA MET A 82 17.16 3.01 -8.38
C MET A 82 15.98 3.34 -7.45
N SER A 83 15.11 2.36 -7.18
CA SER A 83 13.96 2.55 -6.28
C SER A 83 14.39 2.84 -4.84
N LYS A 84 15.47 2.20 -4.37
CA LYS A 84 16.05 2.49 -3.03
C LYS A 84 16.62 3.90 -2.98
N LEU A 85 17.40 4.31 -3.99
CA LEU A 85 18.01 5.65 -4.07
C LEU A 85 16.95 6.74 -4.07
N ILE A 86 15.93 6.61 -4.91
CA ILE A 86 14.79 7.54 -4.96
C ILE A 86 14.08 7.60 -3.60
N GLY A 87 13.83 6.45 -2.98
CA GLY A 87 13.18 6.37 -1.66
C GLY A 87 13.98 7.06 -0.56
N SER A 88 15.30 6.87 -0.54
CA SER A 88 16.21 7.55 0.39
C SER A 88 16.23 9.06 0.15
N SER A 89 16.33 9.47 -1.10
CA SER A 89 16.33 10.89 -1.50
C SER A 89 15.02 11.59 -1.11
N TRP A 90 13.86 10.96 -1.35
CA TRP A 90 12.56 11.48 -0.91
C TRP A 90 12.47 11.70 0.60
N ARG A 91 13.03 10.76 1.40
CA ARG A 91 13.02 10.89 2.86
C ARG A 91 13.91 12.04 3.32
N ALA A 92 15.02 12.28 2.62
CA ALA A 92 15.95 13.36 2.91
C ALA A 92 15.42 14.76 2.52
N LEU A 93 14.44 14.86 1.62
CA LEU A 93 13.84 16.14 1.25
C LEU A 93 13.20 16.85 2.45
N GLY A 94 13.37 18.17 2.52
CA GLY A 94 12.71 19.02 3.49
C GLY A 94 11.22 19.22 3.18
N ASP A 95 10.48 19.78 4.14
CA ASP A 95 9.03 20.00 3.99
C ASP A 95 8.69 20.97 2.86
N GLN A 96 9.55 21.98 2.62
CA GLN A 96 9.36 22.93 1.52
C GLN A 96 9.47 22.26 0.14
N GLU A 97 10.44 21.36 -0.03
CA GLU A 97 10.62 20.62 -1.29
C GLU A 97 9.49 19.61 -1.48
N LYS A 98 9.11 18.90 -0.41
CA LYS A 98 7.95 18.01 -0.43
C LYS A 98 6.66 18.75 -0.73
N LYS A 99 6.51 20.01 -0.28
CA LYS A 99 5.33 20.84 -0.57
C LYS A 99 5.08 20.98 -2.06
N LYS A 100 6.12 21.24 -2.86
CA LYS A 100 6.00 21.31 -4.34
C LYS A 100 5.34 20.04 -4.92
N TYR A 101 5.78 18.87 -4.46
CA TYR A 101 5.22 17.60 -4.95
C TYR A 101 3.84 17.28 -4.37
N ASN A 102 3.54 17.76 -3.15
CA ASN A 102 2.22 17.67 -2.56
C ASN A 102 1.20 18.54 -3.30
N ASP A 103 1.59 19.75 -3.71
CA ASP A 103 0.77 20.64 -4.53
C ASP A 103 0.47 19.96 -5.88
N ILE A 104 1.48 19.39 -6.57
CA ILE A 104 1.29 18.62 -7.81
C ILE A 104 0.33 17.44 -7.62
N ALA A 105 0.46 16.70 -6.51
CA ALA A 105 -0.42 15.58 -6.21
C ALA A 105 -1.86 16.01 -5.90
N ALA A 106 -2.05 17.19 -5.28
CA ALA A 106 -3.36 17.77 -5.05
C ALA A 106 -4.03 18.15 -6.37
N ASP A 107 -3.29 18.76 -7.28
CA ASP A 107 -3.77 19.09 -8.63
C ASP A 107 -4.12 17.82 -9.43
N ASP A 108 -3.29 16.78 -9.37
CA ASP A 108 -3.57 15.50 -10.04
C ASP A 108 -4.82 14.81 -9.46
N LYS A 109 -5.05 14.94 -8.15
CA LYS A 109 -6.28 14.48 -7.50
C LYS A 109 -7.50 15.24 -8.01
N ASN A 110 -7.39 16.56 -8.15
CA ASN A 110 -8.47 17.38 -8.70
C ASN A 110 -8.76 17.02 -10.16
N ARG A 111 -7.73 16.87 -10.98
CA ARG A 111 -7.84 16.38 -12.37
C ARG A 111 -8.61 15.06 -12.43
N TYR A 112 -8.19 14.08 -11.62
CA TYR A 112 -8.85 12.77 -11.57
C TYR A 112 -10.32 12.87 -11.18
N ASN A 113 -10.66 13.67 -10.18
CA ASN A 113 -12.04 13.82 -9.74
C ASN A 113 -12.92 14.43 -10.85
N VAL A 114 -12.44 15.48 -11.51
CA VAL A 114 -13.18 16.12 -12.61
C VAL A 114 -13.37 15.16 -13.78
N GLU A 115 -12.32 14.42 -14.18
CA GLU A 115 -12.42 13.42 -15.24
C GLU A 115 -13.36 12.28 -14.86
N MET A 116 -13.35 11.84 -13.60
CA MET A 116 -14.22 10.77 -13.10
C MET A 116 -15.69 11.21 -13.06
N ASP A 117 -15.97 12.43 -12.59
CA ASP A 117 -17.31 12.99 -12.58
C ASP A 117 -17.87 13.13 -14.01
N ALA A 118 -17.02 13.53 -14.97
CA ALA A 118 -17.40 13.57 -16.38
C ALA A 118 -17.65 12.17 -16.96
N TYR A 119 -16.80 11.20 -16.61
CA TYR A 119 -16.94 9.80 -17.01
C TYR A 119 -18.23 9.18 -16.46
N ASP A 120 -18.52 9.35 -15.18
CA ASP A 120 -19.72 8.79 -14.54
C ASP A 120 -21.00 9.38 -15.13
N LYS A 121 -21.02 10.68 -15.46
CA LYS A 121 -22.14 11.31 -16.18
C LYS A 121 -22.31 10.72 -17.59
N ALA A 122 -21.21 10.59 -18.33
CA ALA A 122 -21.25 10.03 -19.68
C ALA A 122 -21.71 8.57 -19.71
N GLN A 123 -21.44 7.79 -18.65
CA GLN A 123 -21.92 6.39 -18.54
C GLN A 123 -23.38 6.29 -18.08
N GLY A 124 -23.91 7.32 -17.40
CA GLY A 124 -25.31 7.36 -16.94
C GLY A 124 -26.30 7.94 -17.95
N GLU A 125 -25.81 8.61 -19.00
CA GLU A 125 -26.62 9.15 -20.11
C GLU A 125 -26.77 8.19 -21.31
N VAL A 126 -26.32 6.92 -21.15
CA VAL A 126 -26.44 5.85 -22.16
C VAL A 126 -27.58 4.90 -21.83
#